data_AF-A0A2E8CR43-F1
#
_entry.id   AF-A0A2E8CR43-F1
#
_cell.length_a   1.000
_cell.length_b   1.000
_cell.length_c   1.000
_cell.angle_alpha   90.00
_cell.angle_beta   90.00
_cell.angle_gamma   90.00
#
_symmetry.space_group_name_H-M   'P 1'
#
loop_
_entity.id
_entity.type
_entity.pdbx_description
1 polymer ?
#
loop_
_entity_poly.entity_id
_entity_poly.type
_entity_poly.pdbx_seq_one_letter_code
_entity_poly.pdbx_strand_id
1 'polypeptide(L)'
;MPKNEALAQIQNLEDQIINRFCSVKRRVEKRLDWVDDNVEFPDLESSILQQIIFHEARGYYLFQEPWLEHEPFNHRCRVVLTFRPTESNR
;
A
#
# COMPACT_ATOMS: atom_id res chain seq x y z
N MET A 1 29.34 8.49 27.80
CA MET A 1 28.16 9.20 27.30
C MET A 1 27.13 9.32 28.41
N PRO A 2 26.65 10.51 28.75
CA PRO A 2 25.50 10.67 29.65
C PRO A 2 24.30 9.92 29.09
N LYS A 3 23.59 9.19 29.96
CA LYS A 3 22.47 8.28 29.61
C LYS A 3 21.43 8.91 28.67
N ASN A 4 21.20 10.22 28.79
CA ASN A 4 20.23 10.96 27.97
C ASN A 4 20.69 11.19 26.52
N GLU A 5 22.00 11.34 26.26
CA GLU A 5 22.51 11.44 24.88
C GLU A 5 22.38 10.11 24.14
N ALA A 6 22.65 9.00 24.83
CA ALA A 6 22.51 7.66 24.25
C ALA A 6 21.04 7.37 23.87
N LEU A 7 20.09 7.72 24.73
CA LEU A 7 18.65 7.56 24.45
C LEU A 7 18.21 8.43 23.26
N ALA A 8 18.69 9.67 23.17
CA ALA A 8 18.37 10.55 22.04
C ALA A 8 18.94 10.02 20.70
N GLN A 9 20.13 9.41 20.71
CA GLN A 9 20.70 8.78 19.51
C GLN A 9 19.91 7.54 19.08
N ILE A 10 19.46 6.72 20.04
CA ILE A 10 18.59 5.57 19.75
C ILE A 10 17.28 6.03 19.11
N GLN A 11 16.61 7.03 19.70
CA GLN A 11 15.36 7.56 19.15
C GLN A 11 15.54 8.09 17.71
N ASN A 12 16.62 8.84 17.46
CA ASN A 12 16.91 9.34 16.12
C ASN A 12 17.13 8.20 15.11
N LEU A 13 17.81 7.13 15.52
CA LEU A 13 18.02 5.96 14.67
C LEU A 13 16.68 5.24 14.40
N GLU A 14 15.84 5.06 15.41
CA GLU A 14 14.50 4.48 15.25
C GLU A 14 13.64 5.31 14.29
N ASP A 15 13.63 6.64 14.44
CA ASP A 15 12.88 7.52 13.55
C ASP A 15 13.40 7.45 12.11
N GLN A 16 14.72 7.33 11.91
CA GLN A 16 15.31 7.12 10.59
C GLN A 16 14.90 5.76 9.99
N ILE A 17 14.91 4.69 10.78
CA ILE A 17 14.49 3.35 10.36
C ILE A 17 13.00 3.36 10.00
N ILE A 18 12.14 3.94 10.84
CA ILE A 18 10.70 4.06 10.61
C ILE A 18 10.44 4.88 9.35
N ASN A 19 11.11 6.03 9.17
CA ASN A 19 10.97 6.81 7.96
C ASN A 19 11.49 6.09 6.71
N ARG A 20 12.50 5.22 6.87
CA ARG A 20 13.06 4.43 5.78
C ARG A 20 12.20 3.26 5.38
N PHE A 21 11.63 2.51 6.33
CA PHE A 21 10.98 1.22 6.05
C PHE A 21 9.46 1.24 6.29
N CYS A 22 8.97 2.15 7.13
CA CYS A 22 7.57 2.14 7.60
C CYS A 22 6.78 3.40 7.20
N SER A 23 7.43 4.38 6.56
CA SER A 23 6.78 5.65 6.20
C SER A 23 5.51 5.44 5.37
N VAL A 24 4.38 5.89 5.90
CA VAL A 24 3.07 5.85 5.23
C VAL A 24 3.09 6.63 3.91
N LYS A 25 3.93 7.67 3.80
CA LYS A 25 4.11 8.46 2.58
C LYS A 25 4.66 7.66 1.39
N ARG A 26 5.20 6.46 1.61
CA ARG A 26 5.72 5.57 0.57
C ARG A 26 4.69 4.56 0.07
N ARG A 27 3.48 4.57 0.64
CA ARG A 27 2.39 3.71 0.18
C ARG A 27 1.69 4.39 -0.98
N VAL A 28 1.52 3.67 -2.07
CA VAL A 28 0.71 4.10 -3.22
C VAL A 28 -0.57 3.29 -3.21
N GLU A 29 -1.69 3.96 -3.04
CA GLU A 29 -3.00 3.32 -3.13
C GLU A 29 -3.53 3.42 -4.56
N LYS A 30 -3.78 2.27 -5.17
CA LYS A 30 -4.50 2.17 -6.43
C LYS A 30 -5.92 1.69 -6.15
N ARG A 31 -6.87 2.58 -6.34
CA ARG A 31 -8.31 2.29 -6.31
C ARG A 31 -8.73 1.86 -7.73
N LEU A 32 -9.38 0.71 -7.84
CA LEU A 32 -10.04 0.28 -9.06
C LEU A 32 -11.37 1.03 -9.21
N ASP A 33 -12.01 0.86 -10.37
CA ASP A 33 -13.32 1.45 -10.65
C ASP A 33 -14.40 0.86 -9.74
N TRP A 34 -15.44 1.65 -9.50
CA TRP A 34 -16.62 1.20 -8.76
C TRP A 34 -17.39 0.17 -9.58
N VAL A 35 -17.76 -0.92 -8.93
CA VAL A 35 -18.52 -2.05 -9.47
C VAL A 35 -19.70 -2.35 -8.55
N ASP A 36 -20.71 -3.05 -9.06
CA ASP A 36 -21.87 -3.48 -8.26
C ASP A 36 -21.42 -4.39 -7.11
N ASP A 37 -22.05 -4.29 -5.94
CA ASP A 37 -21.73 -5.14 -4.78
C ASP A 37 -21.98 -6.65 -5.04
N ASN A 38 -22.77 -7.00 -6.06
CA ASN A 38 -23.03 -8.39 -6.45
C ASN A 38 -22.05 -8.95 -7.48
N VAL A 39 -21.01 -8.20 -7.85
CA VAL A 39 -20.00 -8.66 -8.81
C VAL A 39 -19.27 -9.89 -8.28
N GLU A 40 -19.06 -10.88 -9.13
CA GLU A 40 -18.31 -12.07 -8.73
C GLU A 40 -16.80 -11.82 -8.86
N PHE A 41 -16.01 -12.50 -8.03
CA PHE A 41 -14.54 -12.37 -8.05
C PHE A 41 -13.89 -12.60 -9.44
N PRO A 42 -14.31 -13.59 -10.25
CA PRO A 42 -13.73 -13.83 -11.57
C PRO A 42 -13.80 -12.61 -12.50
N ASP A 43 -14.83 -11.76 -12.35
CA ASP A 43 -15.00 -10.56 -13.16
C ASP A 43 -14.00 -9.45 -12.78
N LEU A 44 -13.49 -9.48 -11.54
CA LEU A 44 -12.52 -8.51 -11.02
C LEU A 44 -11.07 -8.97 -11.19
N GLU A 45 -10.84 -10.28 -11.26
CA GLU A 45 -9.52 -10.90 -11.24
C GLU A 45 -8.58 -10.30 -12.29
N SER A 46 -9.03 -10.18 -13.54
CA SER A 46 -8.21 -9.66 -14.63
C SER A 46 -7.75 -8.22 -14.36
N SER A 47 -8.67 -7.36 -13.90
CA SER A 47 -8.39 -5.96 -13.61
C SER A 47 -7.41 -5.81 -12.44
N ILE A 48 -7.56 -6.63 -11.39
CA ILE A 48 -6.66 -6.66 -10.24
C ILE A 48 -5.25 -7.06 -10.69
N LEU A 49 -5.13 -8.17 -11.41
CA LEU A 49 -3.85 -8.69 -11.89
C LEU A 49 -3.12 -7.69 -12.80
N GLN A 50 -3.83 -7.05 -13.72
CA GLN A 50 -3.26 -6.02 -14.58
C GLN A 50 -2.67 -4.85 -13.79
N GLN A 51 -3.36 -4.40 -12.74
CA GLN A 51 -2.84 -3.33 -11.88
C GLN A 51 -1.60 -3.78 -11.09
N ILE A 52 -1.59 -5.01 -10.58
CA ILE A 52 -0.43 -5.56 -9.88
C ILE A 52 0.79 -5.58 -10.81
N ILE A 53 0.66 -6.22 -11.98
CA ILE A 53 1.75 -6.35 -12.96
C ILE A 53 2.26 -4.97 -13.40
N PHE A 54 1.36 -4.01 -13.62
CA PHE A 54 1.72 -2.65 -14.00
C PHE A 54 2.62 -1.97 -12.95
N HIS A 55 2.33 -2.15 -11.66
CA HIS A 55 3.10 -1.56 -10.57
C HIS A 55 4.40 -2.33 -10.32
N GLU A 56 4.38 -3.67 -10.43
CA GLU A 56 5.57 -4.51 -10.33
C GLU A 56 6.62 -4.19 -11.40
N ALA A 57 6.20 -4.00 -12.65
CA ALA A 57 7.08 -3.57 -13.73
C ALA A 57 7.73 -2.19 -13.47
N ARG A 58 7.14 -1.39 -12.57
CA ARG A 58 7.66 -0.09 -12.12
C ARG A 58 8.31 -0.19 -10.75
N GLY A 59 8.79 -1.37 -10.36
CA GLY A 59 9.54 -1.54 -9.12
C GLY A 59 8.73 -1.24 -7.87
N TYR A 60 7.42 -1.49 -7.87
CA TYR A 60 6.60 -1.54 -6.66
C TYR A 60 6.23 -2.99 -6.35
N TYR A 61 5.93 -3.30 -5.09
CA TYR A 61 5.38 -4.60 -4.69
C TYR A 61 4.06 -4.39 -3.95
N LEU A 62 3.16 -5.38 -4.03
CA LEU A 62 1.91 -5.37 -3.27
C LEU A 62 2.23 -5.48 -1.77
N PHE A 63 1.88 -4.43 -1.02
CA PHE A 63 2.32 -4.29 0.37
C PHE A 63 1.39 -4.99 1.37
N GLN A 64 0.10 -5.02 1.08
CA GLN A 64 -0.92 -5.63 1.95
C GLN A 64 -1.97 -6.34 1.09
N GLU A 65 -2.77 -7.18 1.74
CA GLU A 65 -3.88 -7.87 1.08
C GLU A 65 -4.86 -6.85 0.45
N PRO A 66 -5.35 -7.11 -0.77
CA PRO A 66 -6.41 -6.31 -1.37
C PRO A 66 -7.61 -6.21 -0.43
N TRP A 67 -8.22 -5.03 -0.34
CA TRP A 67 -9.40 -4.82 0.48
C TRP A 67 -10.50 -4.11 -0.31
N LEU A 68 -11.74 -4.30 0.12
CA LEU A 68 -12.91 -3.71 -0.51
C LEU A 68 -13.31 -2.43 0.20
N GLU A 69 -13.47 -1.38 -0.59
CA GLU A 69 -14.11 -0.15 -0.15
C GLU A 69 -15.55 -0.16 -0.65
N HIS A 70 -16.50 0.00 0.28
CA HIS A 70 -17.93 0.05 -0.05
C HIS A 70 -18.41 1.50 -0.14
N GLU A 71 -19.23 1.79 -1.14
CA GLU A 71 -19.93 3.05 -1.29
C GLU A 71 -21.23 3.02 -0.47
N PRO A 72 -21.38 3.87 0.58
CA PRO A 72 -22.44 3.70 1.58
C PRO A 72 -23.89 3.76 1.07
N PHE A 73 -24.12 4.33 -0.12
CA PHE A 73 -25.46 4.65 -0.61
C PHE A 73 -25.82 3.99 -1.95
N ASN A 74 -24.84 3.53 -2.72
CA ASN A 74 -25.05 3.12 -4.11
C ASN A 74 -24.91 1.61 -4.36
N HIS A 75 -24.77 0.81 -3.31
CA HIS A 75 -24.55 -0.65 -3.40
C HIS A 75 -23.41 -1.01 -4.36
N ARG A 76 -22.29 -0.30 -4.23
CA ARG A 76 -21.09 -0.49 -5.04
C ARG A 76 -19.91 -0.73 -4.15
N CYS A 77 -18.98 -1.53 -4.65
CA CYS A 77 -17.67 -1.71 -4.05
C CYS A 77 -16.57 -1.39 -5.05
N ARG A 78 -15.36 -1.21 -4.57
CA ARG A 78 -14.15 -1.21 -5.38
C ARG A 78 -13.02 -1.89 -4.63
N VAL A 79 -12.11 -2.49 -5.38
CA VAL A 79 -10.89 -3.06 -4.81
C VAL A 79 -9.86 -1.95 -4.65
N VAL A 80 -9.22 -1.92 -3.49
CA VAL A 80 -8.10 -1.04 -3.20
C VAL A 80 -6.84 -1.89 -3.03
N LEU A 81 -5.85 -1.59 -3.86
CA LEU A 81 -4.53 -2.19 -3.83
C LEU A 81 -3.56 -1.18 -3.21
N THR A 82 -2.69 -1.64 -2.31
CA THR A 82 -1.68 -0.77 -1.69
C THR A 82 -0.30 -1.29 -2.03
N PHE A 83 0.50 -0.44 -2.67
CA PHE A 83 1.83 -0.76 -3.14
C PHE A 83 2.90 -0.02 -2.35
N ARG A 84 4.11 -0.58 -2.32
CA ARG A 84 5.32 0.11 -1.84
C ARG A 84 6.44 0.00 -2.86
N PRO A 85 7.30 1.02 -2.99
CA PRO A 85 8.46 0.94 -3.86
C PRO A 85 9.43 -0.12 -3.34
N THR A 86 9.99 -0.90 -4.25
CA THR A 86 11.13 -1.78 -4.00
C THR A 86 12.38 -0.94 -3.75
N GLU A 87 13.36 -1.49 -3.05
CA GLU A 87 14.59 -0.74 -2.70
C GLU A 87 15.36 -0.24 -3.93
N SER A 88 15.22 -0.93 -5.07
CA SER A 88 15.88 -0.62 -6.33
C SER A 88 15.32 0.60 -7.06
N ASN A 89 14.10 1.04 -6.73
CA ASN A 89 13.41 2.11 -7.46
C ASN A 89 13.40 3.44 -6.69
N ARG A 90 14.54 3.73 -6.04
CA ARG A 90 14.79 4.94 -5.24
C ARG A 90 15.13 6.17 -6.06
#